data_AF-A0AAE5T267-F1
#
_entry.id   AF-A0AAE5T267-F1
#
_cell.length_a   1.000
_cell.length_b   1.000
_cell.length_c   1.000
_cell.angle_alpha   90.00
_cell.angle_beta   90.00
_cell.angle_gamma   90.00
#
_symmetry.space_group_name_H-M   'P 1'
#
loop_
_entity.id
_entity.type
_entity.pdbx_description
1 polymer ?
#
loop_
_entity_poly.entity_id
_entity_poly.type
_entity_poly.pdbx_seq_one_letter_code
_entity_poly.pdbx_strand_id
1 'polypeptide(L)'
;MNKEKLIEMIEAELVKADQAQNDVAFDKHIYAIHTLTALYTNTDAREKFASSRDITHTAVKTNTSTKQDTSSQAVTDEEIRLMGGKVSPSKTTTSNARMVTDDEIGNGESLFDF
;
A
#
# COMPACT_ATOMS: atom_id res chain seq x y z
N MET A 1 2.39 22.26 -14.20
CA MET A 1 1.36 22.80 -13.28
C MET A 1 1.93 24.11 -12.73
N ASN A 2 1.22 25.24 -12.79
CA ASN A 2 1.77 26.51 -12.33
C ASN A 2 1.82 26.53 -10.81
N LYS A 3 2.98 26.89 -10.24
CA LYS A 3 3.20 26.96 -8.79
C LYS A 3 2.18 27.86 -8.09
N GLU A 4 1.81 28.97 -8.73
CA GLU A 4 0.80 29.92 -8.26
C GLU A 4 -0.58 29.26 -8.10
N LYS A 5 -1.00 28.45 -9.08
CA LYS A 5 -2.28 27.72 -9.01
C LYS A 5 -2.29 26.66 -7.91
N LEU A 6 -1.14 26.03 -7.63
CA LEU A 6 -1.03 25.09 -6.51
C LEU A 6 -1.19 25.82 -5.17
N ILE A 7 -0.54 26.97 -5.01
CA ILE A 7 -0.62 27.78 -3.80
C ILE A 7 -2.08 28.21 -3.57
N GLU A 8 -2.76 28.71 -4.59
CA GLU A 8 -4.18 29.10 -4.51
C GLU A 8 -5.08 27.93 -4.04
N MET A 9 -4.87 26.73 -4.58
CA MET A 9 -5.63 25.55 -4.15
C MET A 9 -5.34 25.15 -2.70
N ILE A 10 -4.08 25.25 -2.26
CA ILE A 10 -3.71 24.95 -0.87
C ILE A 10 -4.32 25.99 0.08
N GLU A 11 -4.30 27.28 -0.27
CA GLU A 11 -4.93 28.34 0.51
C GLU A 11 -6.44 28.11 0.66
N ALA A 12 -7.12 27.79 -0.44
CA ALA A 12 -8.55 27.47 -0.41
C ALA A 12 -8.85 26.25 0.47
N GLU A 13 -8.00 25.23 0.44
CA GLU A 13 -8.18 24.02 1.24
C GLU A 13 -7.87 24.25 2.72
N LEU A 14 -6.91 25.13 3.05
CA LEU A 14 -6.64 25.56 4.42
C LEU A 14 -7.82 26.32 5.02
N VAL A 15 -8.47 27.20 4.25
CA VAL A 15 -9.68 27.90 4.70
C VAL A 15 -10.83 26.92 4.98
N LYS A 16 -10.98 25.87 4.17
CA LYS A 16 -11.98 24.82 4.43
C LYS A 16 -11.64 23.96 5.64
N ALA A 17 -10.36 23.66 5.84
CA ALA A 17 -9.89 22.93 7.02
C ALA A 17 -10.21 23.71 8.31
N ASP A 18 -9.99 25.03 8.32
CA ASP A 18 -10.32 25.91 9.45
C ASP A 18 -11.83 25.97 9.73
N GLN A 19 -12.66 25.90 8.69
CA GLN A 19 -14.12 25.89 8.79
C GLN A 19 -14.71 24.50 9.10
N ALA A 20 -13.88 23.45 9.17
CA ALA A 20 -14.36 22.10 9.39
C ALA A 20 -14.97 21.96 10.80
N GLN A 21 -16.21 21.47 10.87
CA GLN A 21 -16.92 21.31 12.15
C GLN A 21 -16.59 20.00 12.87
N ASN A 22 -15.90 19.07 12.21
CA ASN A 22 -15.62 17.74 12.74
C ASN A 22 -14.23 17.28 12.33
N ASP A 23 -13.56 16.51 13.18
CA ASP A 23 -12.19 16.03 12.99
C ASP A 23 -12.03 15.23 11.70
N VAL A 24 -13.04 14.42 11.36
CA VAL A 24 -13.04 13.64 10.10
C VAL A 24 -13.05 14.53 8.85
N ALA A 25 -13.70 15.70 8.91
CA ALA A 25 -13.70 16.63 7.81
C ALA A 25 -12.35 17.38 7.73
N PHE A 26 -11.81 17.78 8.88
CA PHE A 26 -10.48 18.37 8.99
C PHE A 26 -9.40 17.45 8.40
N ASP A 27 -9.36 16.18 8.80
CA ASP A 27 -8.39 15.19 8.32
C ASP A 27 -8.45 14.99 6.80
N LYS A 28 -9.66 15.03 6.22
CA LYS A 28 -9.84 14.96 4.76
C LYS A 28 -9.21 16.17 4.05
N HIS A 29 -9.38 17.37 4.60
CA HIS A 29 -8.79 18.58 4.04
C HIS A 29 -7.25 18.56 4.18
N ILE A 30 -6.72 18.12 5.32
CA ILE A 30 -5.27 17.95 5.51
C ILE A 30 -4.69 16.91 4.54
N TYR A 31 -5.37 15.78 4.34
CA TYR A 31 -4.95 14.76 3.37
C TYR A 31 -5.00 15.28 1.92
N ALA A 32 -5.97 16.11 1.57
CA ALA A 32 -6.04 16.77 0.26
C ALA A 32 -4.82 17.70 0.04
N ILE A 33 -4.43 18.50 1.04
CA ILE A 33 -3.23 19.34 0.99
C ILE A 33 -1.98 18.47 0.80
N HIS A 34 -1.86 17.39 1.57
CA HIS A 34 -0.74 16.46 1.48
C HIS A 34 -0.61 15.85 0.08
N THR A 35 -1.73 15.41 -0.50
CA THR A 35 -1.74 14.82 -1.86
C THR A 35 -1.45 15.85 -2.95
N LEU A 36 -2.00 17.07 -2.87
CA LEU A 36 -1.67 18.15 -3.81
C LEU A 36 -0.16 18.48 -3.79
N THR A 37 0.42 18.54 -2.59
CA THR A 37 1.86 18.79 -2.40
C THR A 37 2.70 17.61 -2.89
N ALA A 38 2.30 16.37 -2.61
CA ALA A 38 2.97 15.17 -3.07
C ALA A 38 2.94 15.03 -4.59
N LEU A 39 1.84 15.37 -5.25
CA LEU A 39 1.74 15.35 -6.71
C LEU A 39 2.68 16.36 -7.35
N TYR A 40 2.78 17.57 -6.78
CA TYR A 40 3.68 18.60 -7.31
C TYR A 40 5.16 18.26 -7.10
N THR A 41 5.55 17.82 -5.90
CA THR A 41 6.93 17.39 -5.63
C THR A 41 7.34 16.17 -6.47
N ASN A 42 6.41 15.25 -6.77
CA ASN A 42 6.66 14.16 -7.71
C ASN A 42 6.79 14.62 -9.17
N THR A 43 6.21 15.76 -9.57
CA THR A 43 6.44 16.29 -10.93
C THR A 43 7.87 16.80 -11.13
N ASP A 44 8.49 17.38 -10.10
CA ASP A 44 9.92 17.76 -10.14
C ASP A 44 10.85 16.53 -10.06
N ALA A 45 10.41 15.47 -9.38
CA ALA A 45 11.15 14.19 -9.31
C ALA A 45 11.03 13.35 -10.60
N ARG A 46 10.00 13.53 -11.41
CA ARG A 46 9.80 12.74 -12.65
C ARG A 46 10.83 13.02 -13.74
N GLU A 47 11.51 14.17 -13.71
CA GLU A 47 12.68 14.45 -14.57
C GLU A 47 13.97 13.77 -14.07
N LYS A 48 14.01 13.23 -12.85
CA LYS A 48 15.19 12.53 -12.29
C LYS A 48 14.97 11.07 -11.89
N PHE A 49 13.73 10.59 -11.83
CA PHE A 49 13.39 9.26 -11.32
C PHE A 49 12.46 8.48 -12.26
N ALA A 50 12.84 8.38 -13.54
CA ALA A 50 12.40 7.25 -14.38
C ALA A 50 13.03 5.90 -13.97
N SER A 51 13.69 5.84 -12.81
CA SER A 51 14.22 4.62 -12.18
C SER A 51 13.95 4.68 -10.68
N SER A 52 13.43 3.60 -10.12
CA SER A 52 12.98 3.41 -8.72
C SER A 52 11.76 4.21 -8.30
N ARG A 53 10.58 3.65 -8.58
CA ARG A 53 9.45 3.76 -7.66
C ARG A 53 9.70 2.81 -6.49
N ASP A 54 10.50 3.25 -5.53
CA ASP A 54 10.53 2.66 -4.19
C ASP A 54 10.02 3.70 -3.21
N ILE A 55 8.82 3.47 -2.70
CA ILE A 55 8.23 4.24 -1.59
C ILE A 55 8.95 3.75 -0.33
N THR A 56 10.12 4.34 -0.03
CA THR A 56 10.83 4.08 1.23
C THR A 56 10.41 5.11 2.28
N HIS A 57 9.59 4.67 3.23
CA HIS A 57 9.48 5.34 4.53
C HIS A 57 10.85 5.30 5.21
N THR A 58 11.32 6.46 5.68
CA THR A 58 12.59 6.62 6.38
C THR A 58 12.59 5.83 7.69
N ALA A 59 13.24 4.68 7.70
CA ALA A 59 13.64 3.98 8.92
C ALA A 59 15.11 4.27 9.21
N VAL A 60 15.34 4.78 10.42
CA VAL A 60 16.64 5.04 11.04
C VAL A 60 17.55 3.81 10.96
N LYS A 61 18.82 4.03 10.61
CA LYS A 61 19.86 3.01 10.53
C LYS A 61 19.94 2.18 11.83
N THR A 62 19.72 0.87 11.71
CA THR A 62 20.41 -0.12 12.55
C THR A 62 20.89 -1.27 11.66
N ASN A 63 22.20 -1.48 11.66
CA ASN A 63 22.83 -2.62 11.02
C ASN A 63 22.44 -3.88 11.81
N THR A 64 21.73 -4.83 11.19
CA THR A 64 21.92 -6.29 11.37
C THR A 64 21.01 -7.07 10.41
N SER A 65 21.64 -7.85 9.55
CA SER A 65 21.23 -9.11 8.92
C SER A 65 19.74 -9.53 8.98
N THR A 66 19.16 -9.68 7.79
CA THR A 66 18.09 -10.65 7.43
C THR A 66 17.02 -10.92 8.48
N LYS A 67 15.97 -10.09 8.55
CA LYS A 67 14.64 -10.54 8.98
C LYS A 67 13.57 -9.86 8.14
N GLN A 68 12.76 -10.69 7.50
CA GLN A 68 11.52 -10.34 6.83
C GLN A 68 10.59 -9.70 7.86
N ASP A 69 10.48 -8.37 7.85
CA ASP A 69 9.40 -7.66 8.53
C ASP A 69 8.17 -7.66 7.63
N THR A 70 7.41 -8.75 7.68
CA THR A 70 6.00 -8.72 7.28
C THR A 70 5.19 -8.30 8.50
N SER A 71 4.91 -7.01 8.65
CA SER A 71 3.85 -6.54 9.56
C SER A 71 2.46 -6.80 8.95
N SER A 72 2.26 -7.99 8.40
CA SER A 72 0.93 -8.51 8.09
C SER A 72 0.36 -8.97 9.41
N GLN A 73 -0.75 -8.37 9.85
CA GLN A 73 -1.56 -8.89 10.94
C GLN A 73 -1.78 -10.38 10.68
N ALA A 74 -1.10 -11.26 11.42
CA ALA A 74 -1.18 -12.68 11.19
C ALA A 74 -2.57 -13.15 11.61
N VAL A 75 -3.40 -13.54 10.64
CA VAL A 75 -4.71 -14.14 10.89
C VAL A 75 -4.47 -15.40 11.71
N THR A 76 -5.11 -15.48 12.88
CA THR A 76 -4.93 -16.61 13.80
C THR A 76 -5.68 -17.83 13.26
N ASP A 77 -5.17 -19.04 13.53
CA ASP A 77 -5.81 -20.29 13.10
C ASP A 77 -7.28 -20.40 13.56
N GLU A 78 -7.61 -19.79 14.70
CA GLU A 78 -8.98 -19.70 15.22
C GLU A 78 -9.87 -18.81 14.35
N GLU A 79 -9.36 -17.66 13.89
CA GLU A 79 -10.07 -16.77 12.97
C GLU A 79 -10.34 -17.46 11.63
N ILE A 80 -9.37 -18.22 11.12
CA ILE A 80 -9.52 -19.03 9.90
C ILE A 80 -10.66 -20.04 10.07
N ARG A 81 -10.75 -20.71 11.23
CA ARG A 81 -11.85 -21.66 11.52
C ARG A 81 -13.21 -20.99 11.60
N LEU A 82 -13.30 -19.81 12.22
CA LEU A 82 -14.54 -19.03 12.33
C LEU A 82 -15.06 -18.59 10.94
N MET A 83 -14.16 -18.38 9.98
CA MET A 83 -14.51 -18.08 8.60
C MET A 83 -14.79 -19.33 7.73
N GLY A 84 -14.81 -20.52 8.33
CA GLY A 84 -15.04 -21.78 7.61
C GLY A 84 -13.81 -22.33 6.87
N GLY A 85 -12.62 -21.76 7.11
CA GLY A 85 -11.36 -22.26 6.58
C GLY A 85 -10.83 -23.47 7.34
N LYS A 86 -10.14 -24.38 6.64
CA LYS A 86 -9.49 -25.55 7.23
C LYS A 86 -8.04 -25.22 7.56
N VAL A 87 -7.66 -25.30 8.84
CA VAL A 87 -6.26 -25.15 9.28
C VAL A 87 -5.62 -26.53 9.46
N SER A 88 -4.51 -26.79 8.74
CA SER A 88 -3.81 -28.07 8.79
C SER A 88 -2.76 -28.06 9.91
N PRO A 89 -2.83 -28.97 10.90
CA PRO A 89 -1.87 -29.01 11.99
C PRO A 89 -0.64 -29.83 11.61
N SER A 90 0.19 -29.36 10.67
CA SER A 90 1.61 -29.78 10.58
C SER A 90 2.34 -29.02 9.46
N LYS A 91 3.50 -28.46 9.79
CA LYS A 91 4.48 -27.91 8.86
C LYS A 91 5.15 -29.01 8.03
N THR A 92 4.43 -29.71 7.18
CA THR A 92 5.00 -30.43 6.02
C THR A 92 3.87 -30.86 5.10
N THR A 93 3.69 -30.16 3.99
CA THR A 93 3.43 -30.71 2.66
C THR A 93 3.40 -29.53 1.70
N THR A 94 4.36 -29.48 0.80
CA THR A 94 4.31 -28.72 -0.45
C THR A 94 3.10 -29.20 -1.26
N SER A 95 1.92 -28.70 -0.94
CA SER A 95 0.75 -28.80 -1.81
C SER A 95 0.46 -27.39 -2.26
N ASN A 96 1.07 -27.00 -3.38
CA ASN A 96 0.62 -25.84 -4.15
C ASN A 96 -0.90 -25.97 -4.26
N ALA A 97 -1.65 -25.07 -3.62
CA ALA A 97 -3.10 -25.09 -3.66
C ALA A 97 -3.53 -24.74 -5.10
N ARG A 98 -3.55 -25.76 -5.95
CA ARG A 98 -3.93 -25.68 -7.36
C ARG A 98 -5.44 -25.42 -7.39
N MET A 99 -5.82 -24.17 -7.60
CA MET A 99 -7.17 -23.74 -7.91
C MET A 99 -7.29 -23.70 -9.42
N VAL A 100 -8.24 -24.46 -9.96
CA VAL A 100 -8.58 -24.50 -11.38
C VAL A 100 -10.05 -24.09 -11.51
N THR A 101 -10.33 -23.17 -12.43
CA THR A 101 -11.68 -22.76 -12.81
C THR A 101 -12.23 -23.66 -13.93
N ASP A 102 -13.53 -23.61 -14.20
CA ASP A 102 -14.25 -24.49 -15.17
C ASP A 102 -13.77 -24.34 -16.63
N ASP A 103 -13.04 -23.26 -16.92
CA ASP A 103 -12.37 -22.99 -18.19
C ASP A 103 -10.93 -23.57 -18.26
N GLU A 104 -10.60 -24.48 -17.34
CA GLU A 104 -9.28 -25.10 -17.15
C GLU A 104 -8.14 -24.10 -16.84
N ILE A 105 -8.48 -22.85 -16.54
CA ILE A 105 -7.50 -21.83 -16.12
C ILE A 105 -7.24 -22.00 -14.63
N GLY A 106 -5.98 -22.12 -14.25
CA GLY A 106 -5.61 -22.28 -12.84
C GLY A 106 -4.23 -21.76 -12.54
N ASN A 107 -3.93 -21.59 -11.26
CA ASN A 107 -2.63 -21.15 -10.76
C ASN A 107 -1.55 -22.26 -10.80
N GLY A 108 -1.66 -23.24 -11.71
CA GLY A 108 -1.10 -24.58 -11.52
C GLY A 108 -0.03 -25.06 -12.51
N GLU A 109 0.12 -24.49 -13.70
CA GLU A 109 1.18 -24.87 -14.66
C GLU A 109 1.94 -23.62 -15.09
N SER A 110 3.24 -23.56 -14.80
CA SER A 110 4.10 -22.47 -15.26
C SER A 110 4.33 -22.63 -16.76
N LEU A 111 3.85 -21.67 -17.56
CA LEU A 111 4.13 -21.59 -19.00
C LEU A 111 5.60 -21.20 -19.32
N PHE A 112 6.40 -20.94 -18.28
CA PHE A 112 7.83 -20.68 -18.36
C PHE A 112 8.56 -21.80 -17.63
N ASP A 113 8.72 -22.93 -18.31
CA ASP A 113 9.73 -23.93 -18.00
C ASP A 113 10.76 -23.82 -19.13
N PHE A 114 11.92 -23.21 -18.83
CA PHE A 114 13.04 -23.06 -19.77
C PHE A 114 14.10 -24.12 -19.47
#